data_AF-A0A7V8W9K2-F1
#
_entry.id   AF-A0A7V8W9K2-F1
#
_cell.length_a   1.000
_cell.length_b   1.000
_cell.length_c   1.000
_cell.angle_alpha   90.00
_cell.angle_beta   90.00
_cell.angle_gamma   90.00
#
_symmetry.space_group_name_H-M   'P 1'
#
loop_
_entity.id
_entity.type
_entity.pdbx_description
1 polymer ?
#
loop_
_entity_poly.entity_id
_entity_poly.type
_entity_poly.pdbx_seq_one_letter_code
_entity_poly.pdbx_strand_id
1 'polypeptide(L)' 'MELVTGATGYVGGRLVERLLAEGRAVRAAARDERALAPLPGAETVMVDVVTGRGL' A
#
# COMPACT_ATOMS: atom_id res chain seq x y z
N MET A 1 -9.20 -0.71 -9.33
CA MET A 1 -7.95 -0.37 -8.65
C MET A 1 -8.26 -0.14 -7.19
N GLU A 2 -7.49 -0.75 -6.28
CA GLU A 2 -7.75 -0.68 -4.84
C GLU A 2 -6.64 0.03 -4.08
N LEU A 3 -7.02 0.92 -3.18
CA LEU A 3 -6.09 1.58 -2.27
C LEU A 3 -6.02 0.80 -0.96
N VAL A 4 -4.83 0.39 -0.55
CA VAL A 4 -4.58 -0.23 0.76
C VAL A 4 -3.76 0.74 1.61
N THR A 5 -4.37 1.32 2.64
CA THR A 5 -3.68 2.14 3.63
C THR A 5 -2.99 1.28 4.67
N GLY A 6 -1.84 1.73 5.19
CA GLY A 6 -1.05 0.92 6.10
C GLY A 6 -0.52 -0.35 5.41
N ALA A 7 -0.21 -0.25 4.12
CA ALA A 7 0.22 -1.35 3.26
C ALA A 7 1.50 -2.05 3.75
N THR A 8 2.27 -1.42 4.63
CA THR A 8 3.49 -1.96 5.23
C THR A 8 3.25 -2.56 6.62
N GLY A 9 2.02 -2.49 7.12
CA GLY A 9 1.61 -3.04 8.41
C GLY A 9 1.21 -4.52 8.32
N TYR A 10 0.98 -5.14 9.49
CA TYR A 10 0.68 -6.57 9.62
C TYR A 10 -0.50 -7.02 8.74
N VAL A 11 -1.62 -6.31 8.78
CA VAL A 11 -2.80 -6.67 7.96
C VAL A 11 -2.64 -6.18 6.52
N GLY A 12 -2.23 -4.92 6.35
CA GLY A 12 -2.14 -4.29 5.04
C GLY A 12 -1.20 -5.00 4.08
N GLY A 13 -0.01 -5.42 4.54
CA GLY A 13 0.96 -6.12 3.69
C GLY A 13 0.42 -7.44 3.16
N ARG A 14 -0.20 -8.25 4.02
CA ARG A 14 -0.82 -9.53 3.62
C ARG A 14 -2.01 -9.32 2.69
N LEU A 15 -2.76 -8.25 2.89
CA LEU A 15 -3.86 -7.90 2.00
C LEU A 15 -3.33 -7.51 0.61
N VAL A 16 -2.27 -6.70 0.53
CA VAL A 16 -1.62 -6.36 -0.75
C VAL A 16 -1.16 -7.61 -1.48
N GLU A 17 -0.43 -8.50 -0.81
CA GLU A 17 0.04 -9.77 -1.40
C GLU A 17 -1.11 -10.62 -1.95
N ARG A 18 -2.19 -10.77 -1.17
CA ARG A 18 -3.40 -11.52 -1.56
C ARG A 18 -4.04 -10.93 -2.81
N LEU A 19 -4.24 -9.62 -2.83
CA LEU A 19 -4.90 -8.91 -3.93
C LEU A 19 -4.08 -8.97 -5.22
N LEU A 20 -2.76 -8.84 -5.11
CA LEU A 20 -1.85 -9.01 -6.25
C LEU A 20 -1.88 -10.45 -6.78
N ALA A 21 -1.90 -11.46 -5.90
CA ALA A 21 -2.02 -12.86 -6.30
C ALA A 21 -3.35 -13.18 -7.02
N GLU A 22 -4.41 -12.42 -6.73
CA GLU A 22 -5.70 -12.49 -7.42
C GLU A 22 -5.70 -11.72 -8.76
N GLY A 23 -4.55 -11.16 -9.19
CA GLY A 23 -4.40 -10.41 -10.44
C GLY A 23 -5.00 -9.01 -10.39
N ARG A 24 -5.22 -8.45 -9.19
CA ARG A 24 -5.89 -7.16 -9.01
C ARG A 24 -4.87 -6.02 -8.97
N ALA A 25 -5.25 -4.87 -9.53
CA ALA A 25 -4.44 -3.65 -9.47
C ALA A 25 -4.54 -3.01 -8.08
N VAL A 26 -3.41 -2.93 -7.37
CA VAL A 26 -3.30 -2.41 -6.01
C VAL A 26 -2.42 -1.16 -5.98
N ARG A 27 -2.89 -0.14 -5.25
CA ARG A 27 -2.12 1.02 -4.82
C ARG A 27 -1.86 0.91 -3.31
N ALA A 28 -0.61 0.70 -2.93
CA ALA A 28 -0.15 0.56 -1.57
C ALA A 28 0.24 1.92 -0.98
N ALA A 29 -0.42 2.29 0.13
CA ALA A 29 -0.21 3.55 0.81
C ALA A 29 0.41 3.39 2.20
N ALA A 30 1.46 4.15 2.48
CA ALA A 30 2.09 4.24 3.80
C ALA A 30 2.71 5.62 4.03
N ARG A 31 3.05 5.93 5.30
CA ARG A 31 3.67 7.20 5.68
C ARG A 31 5.14 7.31 5.28
N ASP A 32 5.85 6.19 5.26
CA ASP A 32 7.27 6.12 4.90
C ASP A 32 7.42 5.43 3.55
N GLU A 33 7.96 6.17 2.58
CA GLU A 33 8.23 5.69 1.23
C GLU A 33 9.26 4.55 1.21
N ARG A 34 10.24 4.56 2.12
CA ARG A 34 11.26 3.49 2.21
C ARG A 34 10.64 2.15 2.59
N ALA A 35 9.57 2.20 3.38
CA ALA A 35 8.82 1.01 3.78
C ALA A 35 7.95 0.44 2.65
N LEU A 36 7.69 1.19 1.57
CA LEU A 36 6.91 0.77 0.40
C LEU A 36 7.75 0.09 -0.69
N ALA A 37 9.08 0.28 -0.67
CA ALA A 37 10.02 -0.41 -1.56
C ALA A 37 9.93 -1.96 -1.60
N PRO A 38 9.52 -2.69 -0.53
CA PRO A 38 9.42 -4.15 -0.56
C PRO A 38 8.11 -4.69 -1.17
N LEU A 39 7.28 -3.88 -1.85
CA LEU A 39 5.98 -4.30 -2.42
C LEU A 39 6.00 -4.46 -3.95
N PRO A 40 6.64 -5.50 -4.50
CA PRO A 40 6.72 -5.72 -5.94
C PRO A 40 5.32 -5.95 -6.54
N GLY A 41 5.00 -5.24 -7.61
CA GLY A 41 3.74 -5.38 -8.35
C GLY A 41 2.60 -4.46 -7.88
N ALA A 42 2.74 -3.78 -6.74
CA ALA A 42 1.84 -2.71 -6.33
C ALA A 42 2.36 -1.35 -6.82
N GLU A 43 1.44 -0.43 -7.16
CA GLU A 43 1.78 0.99 -7.25
C GLU A 43 1.94 1.52 -5.82
N THR A 44 2.96 2.33 -5.55
CA THR A 44 3.21 2.86 -4.20
C THR A 44 2.90 4.34 -4.12
N VAL A 45 2.37 4.78 -2.98
CA VAL A 45 2.09 6.19 -2.71
C VAL A 45 2.34 6.52 -1.24
N MET A 46 3.00 7.65 -0.99
CA MET A 46 3.14 8.16 0.38
C MET A 46 1.86 8.88 0.80
N VAL A 47 1.25 8.41 1.89
CA VAL A 47 0.02 8.99 2.46
C VAL A 47 0.13 9.03 3.98
N ASP A 48 -0.27 10.16 4.56
CA ASP A 48 -0.55 10.28 5.98
C ASP A 48 -2.03 10.59 6.20
N VAL A 49 -2.77 9.58 6.66
CA VAL A 49 -4.22 9.66 6.92
C VAL A 49 -4.58 10.57 8.10
N VAL A 50 -3.62 10.90 8.97
CA VAL A 50 -3.87 11.79 10.12
C VAL A 50 -3.83 13.24 9.67
N THR A 51 -2.86 13.61 8.83
CA THR A 51 -2.68 14.99 8.35
C THR A 51 -3.37 15.25 7.01
N GLY A 52 -3.81 14.20 6.30
CA GLY A 52 -4.37 14.28 4.95
C GLY A 52 -3.32 14.47 3.86
N ARG A 53 -2.03 14.38 4.18
CA ARG A 53 -0.96 14.53 3.20
C ARG A 53 -1.00 13.36 2.19
N GLY A 54 -1.01 13.67 0.90
CA GLY A 54 -1.00 12.67 -0.17
C GLY A 54 -2.36 12.05 -0.51
N LEU A 55 -3.45 12.55 0.10
CA LEU A 55 -4.83 12.27 -0.30
C LEU A 55 -5.31 13.23 -1.40
#